data_AF-A0A944E962-F1
#
_entry.id   AF-A0A944E962-F1
#
_cell.length_a   1.000
_cell.length_b   1.000
_cell.length_c   1.000
_cell.angle_alpha   90.00
_cell.angle_beta   90.00
_cell.angle_gamma   90.00
#
_symmetry.space_group_name_H-M   'P 1'
#
loop_
_entity.id
_entity.type
_entity.pdbx_description
1 polymer ?
#
loop_
_entity_poly.entity_id
_entity_poly.type
_entity_poly.pdbx_seq_one_letter_code
_entity_poly.pdbx_strand_id
1 'polypeptide(L)'
;MKTRIKLKVAEGGYALTLTPAQLDTFRWVVAFMQHVQAPDICLRLQVGQTREGLAELSAKLTAAEAGAPLRCGMDDLHTLHAALVVSWNQVLSEEAFYRRIGVFRENVIALAQGLVTAIAEAES
;
A
#
# COMPACT_ATOMS: atom_id res chain seq x y z
N MET A 1 3.12 3.29 14.87
CA MET A 1 2.70 2.04 14.17
C MET A 1 3.94 1.17 13.94
N LYS A 2 3.86 -0.17 13.93
CA LYS A 2 5.00 -1.00 13.49
C LYS A 2 5.14 -0.87 11.97
N THR A 3 6.30 -0.47 11.47
CA THR A 3 6.55 -0.22 10.04
C THR A 3 7.29 -1.36 9.35
N ARG A 4 7.87 -2.30 10.12
CA ARG A 4 8.46 -3.52 9.57
C ARG A 4 7.38 -4.41 8.97
N ILE A 5 7.54 -4.72 7.69
CA ILE A 5 6.66 -5.62 6.95
C ILE A 5 7.29 -7.02 6.95
N LYS A 6 6.44 -8.04 7.08
CA LYS A 6 6.86 -9.43 6.86
C LYS A 6 6.49 -9.81 5.44
N LEU A 7 7.48 -10.21 4.67
CA LEU A 7 7.34 -10.64 3.29
C LEU A 7 8.17 -11.91 3.09
N LYS A 8 7.65 -12.85 2.32
CA LYS A 8 8.37 -14.08 1.91
C LYS A 8 8.16 -14.30 0.42
N VAL A 9 9.17 -14.84 -0.25
CA VAL A 9 8.98 -15.38 -1.60
C VAL A 9 8.03 -16.57 -1.53
N ALA A 10 7.07 -16.62 -2.45
CA ALA A 10 6.11 -17.69 -2.62
C ALA A 10 6.05 -18.10 -4.10
N GLU A 11 5.41 -19.23 -4.40
CA GLU A 11 5.27 -19.69 -5.78
C GLU A 11 4.59 -18.63 -6.66
N GLY A 12 5.33 -18.10 -7.63
CA GLY A 12 4.85 -17.07 -8.56
C GLY A 12 4.73 -15.65 -7.98
N GLY A 13 5.29 -15.35 -6.80
CA GLY A 13 5.27 -13.99 -6.23
C GLY A 13 5.68 -13.93 -4.76
N TYR A 14 4.89 -13.22 -3.96
CA TYR A 14 5.19 -12.90 -2.57
C TYR A 14 4.03 -13.22 -1.64
N ALA A 15 4.34 -13.57 -0.39
CA ALA A 15 3.39 -13.67 0.71
C ALA A 15 3.63 -12.52 1.69
N LEU A 16 2.77 -11.52 1.65
CA LEU A 16 2.79 -10.31 2.49
C LEU A 16 1.96 -10.55 3.75
N THR A 17 2.56 -10.41 4.94
CA THR A 17 1.84 -10.53 6.22
C THR A 17 1.81 -9.18 6.93
N LEU A 18 0.60 -8.67 7.16
CA LEU A 18 0.35 -7.33 7.68
C LEU A 18 -0.28 -7.37 9.08
N THR A 19 0.13 -6.44 9.94
CA THR A 19 -0.62 -6.13 11.17
C THR A 19 -1.93 -5.39 10.83
N PRO A 20 -2.92 -5.34 11.74
CA PRO A 20 -4.17 -4.62 11.50
C PRO A 20 -3.95 -3.17 11.03
N ALA A 21 -3.10 -2.42 11.74
CA ALA A 21 -2.81 -1.02 11.40
C ALA A 21 -2.14 -0.85 10.02
N GLN A 22 -1.28 -1.79 9.61
CA GLN A 22 -0.67 -1.76 8.28
C GLN A 22 -1.71 -2.06 7.20
N LEU A 23 -2.55 -3.07 7.43
CA LEU A 23 -3.62 -3.44 6.49
C LEU A 23 -4.62 -2.30 6.31
N ASP A 24 -5.04 -1.64 7.39
CA ASP A 24 -5.93 -0.49 7.33
C ASP A 24 -5.28 0.69 6.60
N THR A 25 -3.98 0.92 6.81
CA THR A 25 -3.22 1.94 6.06
C THR A 25 -3.21 1.63 4.56
N PHE A 26 -2.95 0.37 4.17
CA PHE A 26 -2.96 -0.04 2.77
C PHE A 26 -4.34 0.07 2.12
N ARG A 27 -5.40 -0.37 2.82
CA ARG A 27 -6.79 -0.20 2.37
C ARG A 27 -7.09 1.27 2.11
N TRP A 28 -6.70 2.15 3.04
CA TRP A 28 -6.93 3.57 2.91
C TRP A 28 -6.19 4.18 1.72
N VAL A 29 -4.88 3.93 1.56
CA VAL A 29 -4.12 4.56 0.45
C VAL A 29 -4.59 4.07 -0.92
N VAL A 30 -4.97 2.80 -1.05
CA VAL A 30 -5.52 2.28 -2.30
C VAL A 30 -6.89 2.89 -2.58
N ALA A 31 -7.78 2.95 -1.58
CA ALA A 31 -9.09 3.60 -1.72
C ALA A 31 -8.96 5.09 -2.06
N PHE A 32 -8.01 5.79 -1.44
CA PHE A 32 -7.69 7.18 -1.76
C PHE A 32 -7.34 7.32 -3.24
N MET A 33 -6.40 6.52 -3.74
CA MET A 33 -5.97 6.57 -5.15
C MET A 33 -7.12 6.25 -6.13
N GLN A 34 -8.03 5.35 -5.79
CA GLN A 34 -9.23 5.08 -6.60
C GLN A 34 -10.17 6.28 -6.73
N HIS A 35 -10.20 7.16 -5.72
CA HIS A 35 -11.11 8.30 -5.65
C HIS A 35 -10.46 9.60 -6.10
N VAL A 36 -9.16 9.59 -6.41
CA VAL A 36 -8.49 10.72 -7.05
C VAL A 36 -9.17 11.00 -8.39
N GLN A 37 -9.62 12.25 -8.54
CA GLN A 37 -10.22 12.82 -9.75
C GLN A 37 -9.11 13.11 -10.78
N ALA A 38 -8.43 12.07 -11.24
CA ALA A 38 -7.42 12.13 -12.29
C ALA A 38 -7.75 11.13 -13.40
N PRO A 39 -7.41 11.43 -14.67
CA PRO A 39 -7.50 10.48 -15.75
C PRO A 39 -6.67 9.21 -15.48
N ASP A 40 -7.10 8.08 -16.01
CA ASP A 40 -6.43 6.78 -15.77
C ASP A 40 -4.97 6.75 -16.23
N ILE A 41 -4.58 7.54 -17.23
CA ILE A 41 -3.18 7.68 -17.63
C ILE A 41 -2.32 8.31 -16.52
N CYS A 42 -2.87 9.24 -15.74
CA CYS A 42 -2.20 9.83 -14.60
C CYS A 42 -2.09 8.82 -13.44
N LEU A 43 -3.12 8.00 -13.22
CA LEU A 43 -3.06 6.91 -12.23
C LEU A 43 -1.99 5.88 -12.60
N ARG A 44 -1.93 5.47 -13.87
CA ARG A 44 -0.88 4.57 -14.36
C ARG A 44 0.52 5.14 -14.14
N LEU A 45 0.70 6.44 -14.36
CA LEU A 45 1.97 7.11 -14.08
C LEU A 45 2.30 7.14 -12.57
N GLN A 46 1.31 7.41 -11.73
CA GLN A 46 1.51 7.60 -10.29
C GLN A 46 1.71 6.30 -9.53
N VAL A 47 0.96 5.25 -9.86
CA VAL A 47 0.91 4.00 -9.09
C VAL A 47 1.02 2.73 -9.93
N GLY A 48 1.29 2.86 -11.23
CA GLY A 48 1.45 1.71 -12.14
C GLY A 48 0.15 1.04 -12.57
N GLN A 49 -1.01 1.51 -12.09
CA GLN A 49 -2.31 0.84 -12.27
C GLN A 49 -3.37 1.72 -12.89
N THR A 50 -4.36 1.09 -13.52
CA THR A 50 -5.64 1.71 -13.89
C THR A 50 -6.58 1.74 -12.69
N ARG A 51 -7.74 2.38 -12.84
CA ARG A 51 -8.76 2.36 -11.79
C ARG A 51 -9.32 0.95 -11.53
N GLU A 52 -9.44 0.15 -12.58
CA GLU A 52 -9.83 -1.26 -12.49
C GLU A 52 -8.82 -2.09 -11.71
N GLY A 53 -7.51 -1.97 -12.02
CA GLY A 53 -6.47 -2.66 -11.25
C GLY A 53 -6.42 -2.23 -9.79
N LEU A 54 -6.66 -0.95 -9.50
CA LEU A 54 -6.82 -0.48 -8.12
C LEU A 54 -8.07 -1.07 -7.44
N ALA A 55 -9.18 -1.26 -8.16
CA ALA A 55 -10.40 -1.88 -7.65
C ALA A 55 -10.16 -3.34 -7.26
N GLU A 56 -9.46 -4.10 -8.10
CA GLU A 56 -9.06 -5.48 -7.83
C GLU A 56 -8.15 -5.57 -6.60
N LEU A 57 -7.13 -4.72 -6.52
CA LEU A 57 -6.22 -4.69 -5.37
C LEU A 57 -6.96 -4.31 -4.07
N SER A 58 -7.92 -3.39 -4.14
CA SER A 58 -8.74 -3.03 -2.98
C SER A 58 -9.66 -4.16 -2.52
N ALA A 59 -10.29 -4.88 -3.45
CA ALA A 59 -11.09 -6.06 -3.12
C ALA A 59 -10.23 -7.12 -2.42
N LYS A 60 -9.02 -7.34 -2.94
CA LYS A 60 -8.01 -8.24 -2.37
C LYS A 60 -7.58 -7.85 -0.96
N LEU A 61 -7.32 -6.56 -0.71
CA LEU A 61 -7.02 -6.04 0.63
C LEU A 61 -8.22 -6.11 1.59
N THR A 62 -9.44 -5.95 1.07
CA THR A 62 -10.67 -6.03 1.87
C THR A 62 -10.91 -7.47 2.33
N ALA A 63 -10.68 -8.44 1.45
CA ALA A 63 -10.77 -9.86 1.76
C ALA A 63 -9.62 -10.38 2.65
N ALA A 64 -8.51 -9.63 2.76
CA ALA A 64 -7.37 -10.03 3.58
C ALA A 64 -7.68 -9.98 5.08
N GLU A 65 -7.19 -10.99 5.80
CA GLU A 65 -7.22 -11.04 7.26
C GLU A 65 -5.87 -10.59 7.83
N ALA A 66 -5.89 -9.75 8.87
CA ALA A 66 -4.66 -9.29 9.51
C ALA A 66 -3.90 -10.47 10.13
N GLY A 67 -2.58 -10.52 9.90
CA GLY A 67 -1.72 -11.62 10.34
C GLY A 67 -1.73 -12.84 9.42
N ALA A 68 -2.67 -12.94 8.47
CA ALA A 68 -2.65 -13.96 7.44
C ALA A 68 -1.75 -13.52 6.25
N PRO A 69 -1.13 -14.47 5.54
CA PRO A 69 -0.36 -14.17 4.33
C PRO A 69 -1.27 -13.80 3.16
N LEU A 70 -1.10 -12.59 2.63
CA LEU A 70 -1.70 -12.11 1.40
C LEU A 70 -0.77 -12.40 0.22
N ARG A 71 -1.23 -13.15 -0.77
CA ARG A 71 -0.46 -13.39 -2.00
C ARG A 71 -0.38 -12.11 -2.81
N CYS A 72 0.81 -11.67 -3.21
CA CYS A 72 1.02 -10.46 -3.99
C CYS A 72 1.97 -10.72 -5.17
N GLY A 73 1.67 -10.14 -6.33
CA GLY A 73 2.63 -10.02 -7.43
C GLY A 73 3.53 -8.79 -7.25
N MET A 74 4.58 -8.66 -8.08
CA MET A 74 5.44 -7.47 -8.06
C MET A 74 4.64 -6.18 -8.35
N ASP A 75 3.68 -6.25 -9.27
CA ASP A 75 2.81 -5.11 -9.60
C ASP A 75 1.95 -4.68 -8.41
N ASP A 76 1.46 -5.61 -7.60
CA ASP A 76 0.75 -5.30 -6.35
C ASP A 76 1.67 -4.54 -5.40
N LEU A 77 2.89 -5.05 -5.18
CA LEU A 77 3.86 -4.45 -4.25
C LEU A 77 4.30 -3.06 -4.71
N HIS A 78 4.54 -2.88 -6.01
CA HIS A 78 4.79 -1.58 -6.61
C HIS A 78 3.64 -0.63 -6.33
N THR A 79 2.40 -1.04 -6.64
CA THR A 79 1.21 -0.21 -6.47
C THR A 79 1.04 0.22 -5.02
N LEU A 80 1.21 -0.71 -4.08
CA LEU A 80 1.14 -0.44 -2.64
C LEU A 80 2.24 0.55 -2.20
N HIS A 81 3.49 0.36 -2.64
CA HIS A 81 4.58 1.29 -2.36
C HIS A 81 4.28 2.69 -2.91
N ALA A 82 3.92 2.77 -4.19
CA ALA A 82 3.66 4.03 -4.87
C ALA A 82 2.46 4.77 -4.27
N ALA A 83 1.39 4.06 -3.89
CA ALA A 83 0.23 4.66 -3.22
C ALA A 83 0.59 5.28 -1.86
N LEU A 84 1.50 4.67 -1.08
CA LEU A 84 2.00 5.26 0.16
C LEU A 84 2.76 6.58 -0.12
N VAL A 85 3.63 6.60 -1.13
CA VAL A 85 4.43 7.78 -1.48
C VAL A 85 3.58 8.91 -2.06
N VAL A 86 2.64 8.59 -2.96
CA VAL A 86 1.78 9.58 -3.61
C VAL A 86 0.78 10.17 -2.62
N SER A 87 0.17 9.35 -1.76
CA SER A 87 -0.80 9.83 -0.77
C SER A 87 -0.18 10.78 0.26
N TRP A 88 1.09 10.58 0.61
CA TRP A 88 1.85 11.54 1.41
C TRP A 88 1.90 12.94 0.77
N ASN A 89 2.18 13.01 -0.53
CA ASN A 89 2.35 14.29 -1.25
C ASN A 89 1.02 15.04 -1.50
N GLN A 90 -0.11 14.34 -1.52
CA GLN A 90 -1.39 14.94 -1.93
C GLN A 90 -2.24 15.48 -0.77
N VAL A 91 -2.01 15.05 0.45
CA VAL A 91 -2.68 15.65 1.61
C VAL A 91 -1.85 16.87 2.03
N LEU A 92 -2.48 18.01 2.33
CA LEU A 92 -1.75 19.27 2.57
C LEU A 92 -1.31 19.47 4.04
N SER A 93 -2.13 19.08 5.02
CA SER A 93 -1.74 19.15 6.44
C SER A 93 -1.65 17.77 7.12
N GLU A 94 -0.73 17.65 8.07
CA GLU A 94 -0.57 16.46 8.91
C GLU A 94 -1.82 16.18 9.73
N GLU A 95 -2.47 17.22 10.24
CA GLU A 95 -3.72 17.08 10.98
C GLU A 95 -4.86 16.53 10.10
N ALA A 96 -4.96 16.96 8.84
CA ALA A 96 -5.93 16.41 7.89
C ALA A 96 -5.60 14.96 7.50
N PHE A 97 -4.32 14.60 7.50
CA PHE A 97 -3.86 13.23 7.27
C PHE A 97 -4.23 12.33 8.45
N TYR A 98 -3.89 12.74 9.67
CA TYR A 98 -4.20 12.00 10.88
C TYR A 98 -5.71 11.84 11.08
N ARG A 99 -6.51 12.90 10.85
CA ARG A 99 -7.97 12.82 10.94
C ARG A 99 -8.60 11.88 9.91
N ARG A 100 -7.99 11.71 8.74
CA ARG A 100 -8.51 10.83 7.67
C ARG A 100 -8.07 9.36 7.80
N ILE A 101 -6.90 9.11 8.37
CA ILE A 101 -6.23 7.80 8.29
C ILE A 101 -6.00 7.19 9.69
N GLY A 102 -5.99 8.02 10.74
CA GLY A 102 -5.67 7.59 12.09
C GLY A 102 -4.19 7.28 12.32
N VAL A 103 -3.32 7.60 11.36
CA VAL A 103 -1.86 7.43 11.47
C VAL A 103 -1.14 8.73 11.13
N PHE A 104 -0.02 8.98 11.81
CA PHE A 104 0.86 10.08 11.43
C PHE A 104 1.46 9.81 10.07
N ARG A 105 1.63 10.90 9.33
CA ARG A 105 2.31 10.99 8.05
C ARG A 105 3.59 10.16 8.00
N GLU A 106 4.45 10.32 8.99
CA GLU A 106 5.76 9.68 9.08
C GLU A 106 5.66 8.15 9.06
N ASN A 107 4.57 7.59 9.61
CA ASN A 107 4.33 6.16 9.59
C ASN A 107 4.09 5.63 8.16
N VAL A 108 3.55 6.44 7.24
CA VAL A 108 3.28 6.04 5.86
C VAL A 108 4.57 5.99 5.04
N ILE A 109 5.46 6.98 5.18
CA ILE A 109 6.80 6.92 4.58
C ILE A 109 7.59 5.75 5.15
N ALA A 110 7.59 5.58 6.47
CA ALA A 110 8.31 4.49 7.11
C ALA A 110 7.75 3.11 6.70
N LEU A 111 6.44 3.01 6.43
CA LEU A 111 5.84 1.79 5.89
C LEU A 111 6.25 1.54 4.44
N ALA A 112 6.37 2.59 3.61
CA ALA A 112 6.84 2.47 2.23
C ALA A 112 8.28 1.94 2.21
N GLN A 113 9.14 2.52 3.04
CA GLN A 113 10.51 2.03 3.21
C GLN A 113 10.54 0.60 3.75
N GLY A 114 9.67 0.28 4.72
CA GLY A 114 9.54 -1.06 5.27
C GLY A 114 9.18 -2.11 4.22
N LEU A 115 8.44 -1.75 3.17
CA LEU A 115 8.10 -2.65 2.07
C LEU A 115 9.32 -2.93 1.18
N VAL A 116 10.09 -1.89 0.84
CA VAL A 116 11.34 -2.03 0.06
C VAL A 116 12.36 -2.89 0.80
N THR A 117 12.55 -2.63 2.10
CA THR A 117 13.44 -3.44 2.94
C THR A 117 12.98 -4.89 3.00
N ALA A 118 11.67 -5.15 3.13
CA ALA A 118 11.15 -6.50 3.19
C ALA A 118 11.35 -7.28 1.88
N ILE A 119 11.28 -6.62 0.72
CA ILE A 119 11.63 -7.23 -0.59
C ILE A 119 13.12 -7.56 -0.63
N ALA A 120 13.98 -6.61 -0.28
CA ALA A 120 15.43 -6.84 -0.28
C ALA A 120 15.83 -8.00 0.66
N GLU A 121 15.23 -8.09 1.85
CA GLU A 121 15.43 -9.19 2.79
C GLU A 121 14.92 -10.55 2.26
N ALA A 122 13.87 -10.56 1.43
CA ALA A 122 13.28 -11.80 0.92
C ALA A 122 13.99 -12.35 -0.32
N GLU A 123 14.66 -11.49 -1.08
CA GLU A 123 15.42 -11.84 -2.30
C GLU A 123 16.92 -12.11 -2.04
N SER A 124 17.38 -11.91 -0.79
CA SER A 124 18.75 -12.21 -0.35
C SER A 124 18.90 -13.64 0.15
#